data_AF-A0AAN7QX93-F1
#
_entry.id   AF-A0AAN7QX93-F1
#
_cell.length_a   1.000
_cell.length_b   1.000
_cell.length_c   1.000
_cell.angle_alpha   90.00
_cell.angle_beta   90.00
_cell.angle_gamma   90.00
#
_symmetry.space_group_name_H-M   'P 1'
#
loop_
_entity.id
_entity.type
_entity.pdbx_description
1 polymer ?
#
loop_
_entity_poly.entity_id
_entity_poly.type
_entity_poly.pdbx_seq_one_letter_code
_entity_poly.pdbx_strand_id
1 'polypeptide(L)'
;MHVELEVPVENIGAKLVRQAAAKTNDLAGDGTTTSVVLAQGLIAEGVKLCHFQVVADGANPVLITRGIEKMAKALVAELKSLSKDVEDSKLADVAAVSAGNNYEVGNMIAEALSKVGRKGVVTLEEQKSG
;
A
#
# COMPACT_ATOMS: atom_id res chain seq x y z
N MET A 1 -10.87 -8.99 1.53
CA MET A 1 -10.04 -10.06 2.16
C MET A 1 -10.76 -10.58 3.39
N HIS A 2 -11.39 -11.76 3.29
CA HIS A 2 -12.08 -12.40 4.42
C HIS A 2 -11.29 -13.65 4.81
N VAL A 3 -10.45 -13.51 5.84
CA VAL A 3 -9.66 -14.58 6.43
C VAL A 3 -9.95 -14.53 7.93
N GLU A 4 -10.45 -15.63 8.47
CA GLU A 4 -10.67 -15.85 9.90
C GLU A 4 -10.04 -17.18 10.28
N LEU A 5 -9.30 -17.19 11.39
CA LEU A 5 -8.64 -18.39 11.89
C LEU A 5 -9.37 -18.90 13.12
N GLU A 6 -9.46 -20.21 13.26
CA GLU A 6 -10.12 -20.87 14.40
C GLU A 6 -9.37 -20.61 15.71
N VAL A 7 -8.03 -20.57 15.64
CA VAL A 7 -7.18 -20.32 16.80
C VAL A 7 -7.25 -18.83 17.18
N PRO A 8 -7.71 -18.47 18.40
CA PRO A 8 -7.95 -17.06 18.75
C PRO A 8 -6.72 -16.16 18.63
N VAL A 9 -5.54 -16.63 19.07
CA VAL A 9 -4.30 -15.84 19.02
C VAL A 9 -3.83 -15.58 17.59
N GLU A 10 -3.91 -16.59 16.72
CA GLU A 10 -3.57 -16.45 15.30
C GLU A 10 -4.56 -15.52 14.59
N ASN A 11 -5.85 -15.64 14.92
CA ASN A 11 -6.90 -14.79 14.36
C ASN A 11 -6.71 -13.32 14.76
N ILE A 12 -6.27 -13.03 15.99
CA ILE A 12 -5.91 -11.67 16.40
C ILE A 12 -4.76 -11.13 15.55
N GLY A 13 -3.68 -11.92 15.38
CA GLY A 13 -2.54 -11.52 14.54
C GLY A 13 -2.94 -11.24 13.09
N ALA A 14 -3.74 -12.12 12.50
CA ALA A 14 -4.27 -11.95 11.15
C ALA A 14 -5.15 -10.68 11.03
N LYS A 15 -6.00 -10.40 12.03
CA LYS A 15 -6.83 -9.19 12.07
C LYS A 15 -6.00 -7.92 12.16
N LEU A 16 -4.90 -7.90 12.91
CA LEU A 16 -4.01 -6.74 13.01
C LEU A 16 -3.36 -6.40 11.66
N VAL A 17 -2.81 -7.41 10.96
CA VAL A 17 -2.22 -7.22 9.63
C VAL A 17 -3.28 -6.76 8.63
N ARG A 18 -4.49 -7.33 8.71
CA ARG A 18 -5.63 -6.93 7.86
C ARG A 18 -6.03 -5.47 8.09
N GLN A 19 -6.06 -5.00 9.33
CA GLN A 19 -6.36 -3.60 9.64
C GLN A 19 -5.33 -2.65 9.03
N ALA A 20 -4.04 -2.99 9.09
CA ALA A 20 -3.00 -2.21 8.45
C ALA A 20 -3.17 -2.17 6.92
N ALA A 21 -3.43 -3.32 6.29
CA ALA A 21 -3.66 -3.41 4.85
C ALA A 21 -4.93 -2.67 4.41
N ALA A 22 -6.03 -2.78 5.16
CA ALA A 22 -7.27 -2.04 4.89
C ALA A 22 -7.03 -0.54 4.92
N LYS A 23 -6.27 -0.04 5.91
CA LYS A 23 -5.91 1.37 5.99
C LYS A 23 -5.06 1.85 4.80
N THR A 24 -4.23 0.98 4.22
CA THR A 24 -3.53 1.28 2.95
C THR A 24 -4.52 1.49 1.82
N ASN A 25 -5.52 0.60 1.69
CA ASN A 25 -6.57 0.73 0.68
C ASN A 25 -7.36 2.03 0.83
N ASP A 26 -7.77 2.37 2.05
CA ASP A 26 -8.63 3.53 2.30
C ASP A 26 -7.94 4.85 1.96
N LEU A 27 -6.60 4.92 2.11
CA LEU A 27 -5.82 6.13 1.87
C LEU A 27 -5.21 6.20 0.46
N ALA A 28 -4.80 5.06 -0.10
CA ALA A 28 -4.07 4.99 -1.36
C ALA A 28 -4.87 4.37 -2.51
N GLY A 29 -5.96 3.64 -2.24
CA GLY A 29 -6.81 2.96 -3.23
C GLY A 29 -6.28 1.60 -3.73
N ASP A 30 -5.03 1.25 -3.41
CA ASP A 30 -4.39 -0.04 -3.75
C ASP A 30 -3.25 -0.34 -2.75
N GLY A 31 -2.56 -1.48 -2.91
CA GLY A 31 -1.35 -1.83 -2.15
C GLY A 31 -1.60 -2.78 -0.99
N THR A 32 -2.83 -3.28 -0.82
CA THR A 32 -3.21 -4.17 0.29
C THR A 32 -2.36 -5.43 0.35
N THR A 33 -2.17 -6.11 -0.78
CA THR A 33 -1.35 -7.33 -0.88
C THR A 33 0.11 -7.06 -0.54
N THR A 34 0.67 -5.95 -1.06
CA THR A 34 2.04 -5.54 -0.76
C THR A 34 2.23 -5.29 0.73
N SER A 35 1.29 -4.59 1.38
CA SER A 35 1.30 -4.36 2.83
C SER A 35 1.30 -5.68 3.61
N VAL A 36 0.49 -6.66 3.20
CA VAL A 36 0.42 -7.97 3.88
C VAL A 36 1.74 -8.73 3.75
N VAL A 37 2.32 -8.80 2.54
CA VAL A 37 3.57 -9.53 2.30
C VAL A 37 4.75 -8.87 3.01
N LEU A 38 4.82 -7.53 3.01
CA LEU A 38 5.85 -6.80 3.77
C LEU A 38 5.72 -7.03 5.28
N ALA A 39 4.49 -6.96 5.81
CA ALA A 39 4.23 -7.25 7.22
C ALA A 39 4.65 -8.69 7.58
N GLN A 40 4.32 -9.67 6.74
CA GLN A 40 4.72 -11.06 6.92
C GLN A 40 6.25 -11.21 6.96
N GLY A 41 6.98 -10.60 6.03
CA GLY A 41 8.44 -10.64 6.00
C GLY A 41 9.09 -9.99 7.22
N LEU A 42 8.62 -8.79 7.61
CA LEU A 42 9.14 -8.07 8.78
C LEU A 42 8.88 -8.82 10.09
N ILE A 43 7.69 -9.40 10.25
CA ILE A 43 7.34 -10.20 11.44
C ILE A 43 8.20 -11.47 11.48
N ALA A 44 8.30 -12.20 10.37
CA ALA A 44 9.06 -13.45 10.31
C ALA A 44 10.55 -13.20 10.65
N GLU A 45 11.15 -12.18 10.07
CA GLU A 45 12.56 -11.87 10.31
C GLU A 45 12.80 -11.27 11.70
N GLY A 46 11.91 -10.40 12.18
CA GLY A 46 11.96 -9.86 13.53
C GLY A 46 11.89 -10.96 14.60
N VAL A 47 10.98 -11.93 14.44
CA VAL A 47 10.85 -13.07 15.37
C VAL A 47 12.11 -13.93 15.37
N LYS A 48 12.71 -14.21 14.20
CA LYS A 48 13.98 -14.95 14.12
C LYS A 48 15.11 -14.24 14.85
N LEU A 49 15.26 -12.92 14.66
CA LEU A 49 16.30 -12.12 15.34
C LEU A 49 16.11 -12.13 16.87
N CYS A 50 14.86 -12.16 17.35
CA CYS A 50 14.54 -12.29 18.77
C CYS A 50 14.79 -13.70 19.33
N HIS A 51 14.60 -14.76 18.52
CA HIS A 51 14.67 -16.17 18.95
C HIS A 51 15.98 -16.89 18.66
N PHE A 52 16.97 -16.25 18.03
CA PHE A 52 18.17 -16.94 17.57
C PHE A 52 19.00 -17.51 18.74
N GLN A 53 18.93 -18.84 18.92
CA GLN A 53 19.55 -19.64 19.97
C GLN A 53 21.10 -19.59 20.03
N VAL A 54 21.78 -18.87 19.14
CA VAL A 54 23.23 -18.98 18.97
C VAL A 54 24.03 -17.98 19.82
N VAL A 55 23.39 -16.99 20.45
CA VAL A 55 24.09 -16.08 21.37
C VAL A 55 23.24 -15.91 22.61
N ALA A 56 23.84 -16.09 23.79
CA ALA A 56 23.21 -16.23 25.09
C ALA A 56 22.31 -15.07 25.59
N ASP A 57 22.04 -14.05 24.76
CA ASP A 57 21.15 -12.90 25.00
C ASP A 57 20.61 -12.39 23.64
N GLY A 58 19.39 -12.77 23.26
CA GLY A 58 18.76 -12.38 21.98
C GLY A 58 18.67 -10.86 21.76
N ALA A 59 18.40 -10.44 20.51
CA ALA A 59 18.34 -9.02 20.17
C ALA A 59 17.18 -8.30 20.90
N ASN A 60 17.45 -7.09 21.41
CA ASN A 60 16.43 -6.29 22.11
C ASN A 60 15.30 -5.88 21.14
N PRO A 61 14.04 -6.33 21.36
CA PRO A 61 12.92 -6.03 20.47
C PRO A 61 12.67 -4.53 20.27
N VAL A 62 12.92 -3.71 21.30
CA VAL A 62 12.77 -2.25 21.22
C VAL A 62 13.78 -1.65 20.24
N LEU A 63 15.01 -2.16 20.20
CA LEU A 63 16.02 -1.70 19.26
C LEU A 63 15.70 -2.13 17.82
N ILE A 64 15.17 -3.34 17.63
CA ILE A 64 14.72 -3.83 16.32
C ILE A 64 13.61 -2.92 15.78
N THR A 65 12.55 -2.68 16.56
CA THR A 65 11.44 -1.82 16.15
C THR A 65 11.92 -0.39 15.82
N ARG A 66 12.79 0.19 16.65
CA ARG A 66 13.40 1.50 16.37
C ARG A 66 14.22 1.50 15.08
N GLY A 67 14.94 0.41 14.80
CA GLY A 67 15.69 0.24 13.56
C GLY A 67 14.77 0.20 12.34
N ILE A 68 13.70 -0.59 12.41
CA ILE A 68 12.68 -0.70 11.37
C ILE A 68 12.02 0.66 11.11
N GLU A 69 11.64 1.40 12.14
CA GLU A 69 11.04 2.74 11.98
C GLU A 69 11.98 3.74 11.30
N LYS A 70 13.27 3.75 11.67
CA LYS A 70 14.27 4.62 11.04
C LYS A 70 14.49 4.24 9.57
N MET A 71 14.61 2.95 9.29
CA MET A 71 14.76 2.42 7.93
C MET A 71 13.53 2.76 7.08
N ALA A 72 12.32 2.54 7.57
CA ALA A 72 11.10 2.89 6.87
C ALA A 72 11.04 4.39 6.53
N LYS A 73 11.39 5.27 7.47
CA LYS A 73 11.45 6.73 7.22
C LYS A 73 12.46 7.09 6.13
N ALA A 74 13.65 6.50 6.16
CA ALA A 74 14.68 6.74 5.16
C ALA A 74 14.24 6.24 3.77
N LEU A 75 13.67 5.03 3.70
CA LEU A 75 13.16 4.47 2.44
C LEU A 75 12.01 5.29 1.87
N VAL A 76 11.09 5.80 2.70
CA VAL A 76 10.02 6.68 2.23
C VAL A 76 10.58 7.98 1.66
N ALA A 77 11.64 8.54 2.26
CA ALA A 77 12.28 9.73 1.72
C ALA A 77 12.92 9.45 0.35
N GLU A 78 13.58 8.30 0.20
CA GLU A 78 14.17 7.89 -1.07
C GLU A 78 13.12 7.54 -2.14
N LEU A 79 12.02 6.87 -1.76
CA LEU A 79 10.93 6.62 -2.70
C LEU A 79 10.32 7.92 -3.23
N LYS A 80 10.27 8.98 -2.40
CA LYS A 80 9.85 10.31 -2.85
C LYS A 80 10.86 10.93 -3.81
N SER A 81 12.16 10.78 -3.58
CA SER A 81 13.19 11.32 -4.49
C SER A 81 13.18 10.63 -5.86
N LEU A 82 12.80 9.35 -5.91
CA LEU A 82 12.64 8.57 -7.14
C LEU A 82 11.31 8.81 -7.86
N SER A 83 10.31 9.36 -7.16
CA SER A 83 8.98 9.62 -7.73
C SER A 83 9.04 10.69 -8.82
N LYS A 84 8.16 10.56 -9.82
CA LYS A 84 8.05 11.53 -10.92
C LYS A 84 6.68 12.17 -10.88
N ASP A 85 6.65 13.48 -10.76
CA ASP A 85 5.42 14.23 -10.91
C ASP A 85 4.87 14.05 -12.33
N VAL A 86 3.58 13.73 -12.43
CA VAL A 86 2.91 13.59 -13.71
C VAL A 86 2.57 14.99 -14.22
N GLU A 87 3.04 15.34 -15.41
CA GLU A 87 2.66 16.57 -16.12
C GLU A 87 1.26 16.42 -16.76
N ASP A 88 0.56 17.53 -16.98
CA ASP A 88 -0.81 17.49 -17.55
C ASP A 88 -0.84 16.83 -18.93
N SER A 89 0.23 16.99 -19.71
CA SER A 89 0.42 16.36 -21.03
C SER A 89 0.44 14.82 -20.99
N LYS A 90 0.73 14.22 -19.82
CA LYS A 90 0.86 12.76 -19.65
C LYS A 90 -0.30 12.13 -18.90
N LEU A 91 -1.30 12.91 -18.46
CA LEU A 91 -2.43 12.38 -17.69
C LEU A 91 -3.20 11.31 -18.44
N ALA A 92 -3.46 11.53 -19.74
CA ALA A 92 -4.16 10.58 -20.59
C ALA A 92 -3.40 9.26 -20.72
N ASP A 93 -2.07 9.32 -20.93
CA ASP A 93 -1.23 8.13 -21.05
C ASP A 93 -1.20 7.32 -19.76
N VAL A 94 -1.01 7.99 -18.61
CA VAL A 94 -0.98 7.33 -17.30
C VAL A 94 -2.33 6.69 -16.97
N ALA A 95 -3.43 7.40 -17.24
CA ALA A 95 -4.78 6.89 -17.03
C ALA A 95 -5.09 5.71 -17.97
N ALA A 96 -4.69 5.79 -19.25
CA ALA A 96 -4.91 4.73 -20.24
C ALA A 96 -4.15 3.44 -19.87
N VAL A 97 -2.88 3.54 -19.51
CA VAL A 97 -2.07 2.40 -19.05
C VAL A 97 -2.70 1.76 -17.81
N SER A 98 -3.16 2.58 -16.86
CA SER A 98 -3.84 2.10 -15.65
C SER A 98 -5.19 1.43 -15.96
N ALA A 99 -5.87 1.86 -17.03
CA ALA A 99 -7.11 1.27 -17.52
C ALA A 99 -6.90 0.09 -18.50
N GLY A 100 -5.72 -0.55 -18.49
CA GLY A 100 -5.42 -1.70 -19.34
C GLY A 100 -5.14 -1.32 -20.80
N ASN A 101 -4.42 -0.21 -21.03
CA ASN A 101 -4.14 0.39 -22.33
C ASN A 101 -5.38 0.88 -23.10
N ASN A 102 -6.44 1.25 -22.38
CA ASN A 102 -7.62 1.85 -22.98
C ASN A 102 -7.50 3.38 -23.05
N TYR A 103 -7.11 3.89 -24.23
CA TYR A 103 -6.97 5.32 -24.48
C TYR A 103 -8.29 6.09 -24.51
N GLU A 104 -9.42 5.44 -24.81
CA GLU A 104 -10.73 6.10 -24.74
C GLU A 104 -11.04 6.47 -23.29
N VAL A 105 -10.87 5.52 -22.36
CA VAL A 105 -11.03 5.75 -20.92
C VAL A 105 -9.99 6.74 -20.39
N GLY A 106 -8.72 6.59 -20.79
CA GLY A 106 -7.65 7.51 -20.37
C GLY A 106 -7.91 8.97 -20.79
N ASN A 107 -8.36 9.18 -22.03
CA ASN A 107 -8.72 10.51 -22.53
C ASN A 107 -9.93 11.10 -21.79
N MET A 108 -10.98 10.30 -21.53
CA MET A 108 -12.14 10.75 -20.74
C MET A 108 -11.74 11.20 -19.33
N ILE A 109 -10.87 10.44 -18.66
CA ILE A 109 -10.36 10.79 -17.31
C ILE A 109 -9.55 12.08 -17.37
N ALA A 110 -8.64 12.23 -18.34
CA ALA A 110 -7.83 13.43 -18.48
C ALA A 110 -8.67 14.67 -18.78
N GLU A 111 -9.69 14.56 -19.63
CA GLU A 111 -10.62 15.65 -19.91
C GLU A 111 -11.38 16.07 -18.64
N ALA A 112 -11.91 15.10 -17.89
CA ALA A 112 -12.59 15.37 -16.62
C ALA A 112 -11.69 16.11 -15.64
N LEU A 113 -10.44 15.64 -15.44
CA LEU A 113 -9.46 16.26 -14.55
C LEU A 113 -9.05 17.66 -14.99
N SER A 114 -9.00 17.95 -16.30
CA SER A 114 -8.69 19.30 -16.79
C SER A 114 -9.78 20.32 -16.45
N LYS A 115 -11.05 19.90 -16.37
CA LYS A 115 -12.19 20.76 -16.02
C LYS A 115 -12.28 21.05 -14.52
N VAL A 116 -12.04 20.04 -13.67
CA VAL A 116 -12.16 20.17 -12.20
C VAL A 116 -10.84 20.53 -11.51
N GLY A 117 -9.73 20.47 -12.23
CA GLY A 117 -8.37 20.63 -11.71
C GLY A 117 -7.88 19.40 -10.92
N ARG A 118 -6.57 19.31 -10.68
CA ARG A 118 -5.93 18.12 -10.06
C ARG A 118 -6.44 17.71 -8.68
N LYS A 119 -7.13 18.61 -7.96
CA LYS A 119 -7.71 18.35 -6.63
C LYS A 119 -9.23 18.20 -6.67
N GLY A 120 -9.83 18.25 -7.86
CA GLY A 120 -11.27 18.10 -8.04
C GLY A 120 -11.70 16.65 -7.81
N VAL A 121 -12.94 16.48 -7.35
CA VAL A 121 -13.57 15.17 -7.19
C VAL A 121 -14.31 14.83 -8.48
N VAL A 122 -14.03 13.67 -9.05
CA VAL A 122 -14.74 13.12 -10.21
C VAL A 122 -15.59 11.96 -9.73
N THR A 123 -16.88 11.98 -10.05
CA THR A 123 -17.83 10.91 -9.75
C THR A 123 -18.26 10.23 -11.03
N LEU A 124 -18.39 8.91 -11.00
CA LEU A 124 -18.83 8.09 -12.12
C LEU A 124 -20.22 7.56 -11.80
N GLU A 125 -21.20 7.84 -12.64
CA GLU A 125 -22.55 7.28 -12.53
C GLU A 125 -22.72 6.19 -13.58
N GLU A 126 -22.96 4.95 -13.15
CA GLU A 126 -23.35 3.87 -14.05
C GLU A 126 -24.85 3.99 -14.34
N GLN A 127 -25.23 4.13 -15.61
CA GLN A 127 -26.63 3.93 -16.00
C GLN A 127 -26.94 2.44 -15.85
N LYS A 128 -27.78 2.09 -14.87
CA LYS A 128 -28.39 0.76 -14.82
C LYS A 128 -29.11 0.53 -16.14
N SER A 129 -28.55 -0.34 -16.98
CA SER A 129 -29.22 -0.83 -18.16
C SER A 129 -30.46 -1.60 -17.68
N GLY A 130 -31.64 -1.10 -18.05
CA GLY A 130 -32.93 -1.70 -17.70
C GLY A 130 -33.16 -3.03 -18.40
#